data_AF-X1R6U9-F1
#
_entry.id   AF-X1R6U9-F1
#
_cell.length_a   1.000
_cell.length_b   1.000
_cell.length_c   1.000
_cell.angle_alpha   90.00
_cell.angle_beta   90.00
_cell.angle_gamma   90.00
#
_symmetry.space_group_name_H-M   'P 1'
#
loop_
_entity.id
_entity.type
_entity.pdbx_description
1 polymer ?
#
loop_
_entity_poly.entity_id
_entity_poly.type
_entity_poly.pdbx_seq_one_letter_code
_entity_poly.pdbx_strand_id
1 'polypeptide(L)'
;MQSLPSYPEILAGKKQLGPYPMEKLKRADQPTTKITDNIERTDEREHGFSRAERGELGPLAEREYNRFCEKYPISCAMWDIPPQLGLIMDGEVALDQAPIPQDPGLLSRHIKSLGYFLRADIVGICRLPQWSVYSYDRDDKPVECNHEFAIVIVIDQDYRTMGSSRGDDWISCSQSFLSY
;
A
#
# COMPACT_ATOMS: atom_id res chain seq x y z
N MET A 1 -16.14 -29.76 27.91
CA MET A 1 -15.31 -29.16 26.84
C MET A 1 -16.07 -27.97 26.28
N GLN A 2 -15.52 -26.76 26.34
CA GLN A 2 -16.12 -25.62 25.62
C GLN A 2 -15.89 -25.83 24.12
N SER A 3 -16.95 -25.72 23.31
CA SER A 3 -16.83 -25.75 21.85
C SER A 3 -16.02 -24.56 21.37
N LEU A 4 -15.06 -24.79 20.46
CA LEU A 4 -14.35 -23.69 19.81
C LEU A 4 -15.34 -22.83 19.01
N PRO A 5 -15.15 -21.49 18.99
CA PRO A 5 -16.00 -20.60 18.20
C PRO A 5 -15.87 -20.93 16.71
N SER A 6 -16.98 -20.84 15.99
CA SER A 6 -17.03 -21.00 14.54
C SER A 6 -16.29 -19.86 13.83
N TYR A 7 -15.88 -20.10 12.58
CA TYR A 7 -15.13 -19.11 11.80
C TYR A 7 -15.84 -17.75 11.66
N PRO A 8 -17.16 -17.67 11.38
CA PRO A 8 -17.87 -16.39 11.39
C PRO A 8 -17.87 -15.69 12.75
N GLU A 9 -17.96 -16.44 13.85
CA GLU A 9 -17.92 -15.90 15.22
C GLU A 9 -16.54 -15.31 15.55
N ILE A 10 -15.45 -15.94 15.10
CA ILE A 10 -14.10 -15.40 15.23
C ILE A 10 -13.98 -14.04 14.53
N LEU A 11 -14.53 -13.93 13.31
CA LEU A 11 -14.46 -12.72 12.49
C LEU A 11 -15.47 -11.63 12.87
N ALA A 12 -16.50 -11.97 13.66
CA ALA A 12 -17.42 -10.99 14.23
C ALA A 12 -16.81 -10.22 15.42
N GLY A 13 -15.64 -10.65 15.92
CA GLY A 13 -14.93 -9.99 17.02
C GLY A 13 -14.33 -8.63 16.67
N LYS A 14 -13.82 -7.92 17.69
CA LYS A 14 -13.22 -6.58 17.53
C LYS A 14 -11.84 -6.57 16.87
N LYS A 15 -11.15 -7.72 16.73
CA LYS A 15 -9.80 -7.79 16.14
C LYS A 15 -9.74 -7.19 14.72
N GLN A 16 -10.79 -7.39 13.93
CA GLN A 16 -10.90 -6.83 12.57
C GLN A 16 -11.10 -5.30 12.53
N LEU A 17 -11.29 -4.64 13.68
CA LEU A 17 -11.42 -3.17 13.76
C LEU A 17 -10.06 -2.46 13.81
N GLY A 18 -8.97 -3.19 14.08
CA GLY A 18 -7.64 -2.62 14.17
C GLY A 18 -7.37 -1.86 15.47
N PRO A 19 -6.21 -1.21 15.57
CA PRO A 19 -5.79 -0.48 16.77
C PRO A 19 -6.47 0.89 16.93
N TYR A 20 -6.94 1.49 15.83
CA TYR A 20 -7.59 2.80 15.82
C TYR A 20 -9.12 2.67 15.70
N PRO A 21 -9.91 3.51 16.39
CA PRO A 21 -11.38 3.41 16.43
C PRO A 21 -12.03 3.98 15.15
N MET A 22 -11.69 3.43 13.98
CA MET A 22 -12.16 3.88 12.68
C MET A 22 -13.68 3.72 12.49
N GLU A 23 -14.34 2.88 13.30
CA GLU A 23 -15.79 2.73 13.34
C GLU A 23 -16.53 3.95 13.90
N LYS A 24 -15.82 4.82 14.63
CA LYS A 24 -16.39 6.06 15.19
C LYS A 24 -16.37 7.23 14.21
N LEU A 25 -15.63 7.11 13.10
CA LEU A 25 -15.55 8.15 12.09
C LEU A 25 -16.86 8.21 11.28
N LYS A 26 -17.31 9.43 10.95
CA LYS A 26 -18.46 9.63 10.07
C LYS A 26 -18.14 9.09 8.68
N ARG A 27 -19.05 8.26 8.15
CA ARG A 27 -18.96 7.74 6.78
C ARG A 27 -19.90 8.49 5.86
N ALA A 28 -19.51 8.58 4.59
CA ALA A 28 -20.31 9.12 3.51
C ALA A 28 -20.08 8.26 2.26
N ASP A 29 -21.09 8.18 1.39
CA ASP A 29 -21.02 7.38 0.16
C ASP A 29 -20.12 8.02 -0.91
N GLN A 30 -19.93 9.34 -0.83
CA GLN A 30 -19.03 10.09 -1.69
C GLN A 30 -17.93 10.78 -0.87
N PRO A 31 -16.70 10.91 -1.41
CA PRO A 31 -15.64 11.68 -0.78
C PRO A 31 -16.05 13.14 -0.55
N THR A 32 -15.40 13.79 0.41
CA THR A 32 -15.62 15.22 0.71
C THR A 32 -15.12 16.15 -0.39
N THR A 33 -14.34 15.63 -1.33
CA THR A 33 -13.82 16.33 -2.50
C THR A 33 -14.44 15.73 -3.75
N LYS A 34 -14.85 16.58 -4.69
CA LYS A 34 -15.47 16.16 -5.95
C LYS A 34 -14.50 15.30 -6.78
N ILE A 35 -14.94 14.10 -7.15
CA ILE A 35 -14.31 13.24 -8.16
C ILE A 35 -15.20 13.30 -9.41
N THR A 36 -14.61 13.51 -10.59
CA THR A 36 -15.32 13.58 -11.87
C THR A 36 -15.11 12.31 -12.68
N ASP A 37 -15.96 12.08 -13.67
CA ASP A 37 -15.85 10.90 -14.55
C ASP A 37 -14.72 11.01 -15.60
N ASN A 38 -14.15 12.20 -15.78
CA ASN A 38 -13.13 12.48 -16.79
C ASN A 38 -11.70 12.42 -16.21
N ILE A 39 -11.33 11.31 -15.58
CA ILE A 39 -9.97 11.10 -15.06
C ILE A 39 -9.25 10.13 -15.98
N GLU A 40 -8.17 10.61 -16.60
CA GLU A 40 -7.33 9.80 -17.47
C GLU A 40 -6.35 8.95 -16.66
N ARG A 41 -6.02 7.76 -17.19
CA ARG A 41 -4.92 6.94 -16.66
C ARG A 41 -3.61 7.65 -16.95
N THR A 42 -2.76 7.79 -15.94
CA THR A 42 -1.44 8.40 -16.08
C THR A 42 -0.43 7.39 -16.60
N ASP A 43 0.56 7.85 -17.35
CA ASP A 43 1.72 7.04 -17.71
C ASP A 43 2.70 7.03 -16.52
N GLU A 44 3.17 5.85 -16.08
CA GLU A 44 4.09 5.77 -14.95
C GLU A 44 5.38 6.56 -15.23
N ARG A 45 5.83 6.59 -16.47
CA ARG A 45 7.08 7.27 -16.85
C ARG A 45 7.04 8.77 -16.61
N GLU A 46 5.86 9.36 -16.46
CA GLU A 46 5.67 10.80 -16.31
C GLU A 46 5.73 11.27 -14.83
N HIS A 47 5.80 10.35 -13.86
CA HIS A 47 6.01 10.78 -12.47
C HIS A 47 7.41 11.36 -12.27
N GLY A 48 7.55 12.23 -11.26
CA GLY A 48 8.76 13.05 -11.07
C GLY A 48 10.05 12.25 -10.88
N PHE A 49 9.98 11.05 -10.30
CA PHE A 49 11.16 10.19 -10.12
C PHE A 49 11.61 9.56 -11.44
N SER A 50 10.69 9.07 -12.27
CA SER A 50 11.03 8.51 -13.59
C SER A 50 11.58 9.58 -14.54
N ARG A 51 11.06 10.81 -14.44
CA ARG A 51 11.61 11.95 -15.17
C ARG A 51 12.99 12.38 -14.67
N ALA A 52 13.22 12.32 -13.36
CA ALA A 52 14.55 12.58 -12.77
C ALA A 52 15.59 11.56 -13.26
N GLU A 53 15.24 10.27 -13.27
CA GLU A 53 16.08 9.17 -13.76
C GLU A 53 16.51 9.37 -15.22
N ARG A 54 15.59 9.86 -16.08
CA ARG A 54 15.87 10.17 -17.49
C ARG A 54 16.57 11.53 -17.72
N GLY A 55 16.93 12.25 -16.66
CA GLY A 55 17.62 13.54 -16.74
C GLY A 55 16.75 14.73 -17.15
N GLU A 56 15.44 14.56 -17.26
CA GLU A 56 14.52 15.64 -17.68
C GLU A 56 14.39 16.76 -16.64
N LEU A 57 14.76 16.48 -15.38
CA LEU A 57 14.78 17.45 -14.28
C LEU A 57 16.18 18.04 -14.02
N GLY A 58 17.11 17.82 -14.96
CA GLY A 58 18.46 18.37 -14.94
C GLY A 58 19.52 17.44 -14.32
N PRO A 59 20.81 17.76 -14.55
CA PRO A 59 21.92 16.84 -14.27
C PRO A 59 22.12 16.53 -12.78
N LEU A 60 21.69 17.43 -11.89
CA LEU A 60 21.74 17.17 -10.45
C LEU A 60 20.74 16.10 -10.04
N ALA A 61 19.51 16.18 -10.55
CA ALA A 61 18.44 15.22 -10.22
C ALA A 61 18.78 13.83 -10.79
N GLU A 62 19.26 13.78 -12.03
CA GLU A 62 19.73 12.56 -12.68
C GLU A 62 20.82 11.85 -11.86
N ARG A 63 21.86 12.60 -11.48
CA ARG A 63 22.97 12.06 -10.68
C ARG A 63 22.52 11.57 -9.31
N GLU A 64 21.61 12.28 -8.65
CA GLU A 64 21.18 11.95 -7.29
C GLU A 64 20.07 10.89 -7.25
N TYR A 65 19.40 10.58 -8.36
CA TYR A 65 18.29 9.63 -8.42
C TYR A 65 18.62 8.26 -7.82
N ASN A 66 19.77 7.69 -8.16
CA ASN A 66 20.19 6.38 -7.63
C ASN A 66 20.79 6.44 -6.22
N ARG A 67 20.94 7.63 -5.63
CA ARG A 67 21.68 7.82 -4.38
C ARG A 67 20.88 8.49 -3.28
N PHE A 68 19.80 9.22 -3.59
CA PHE A 68 19.16 10.10 -2.61
C PHE A 68 18.64 9.36 -1.37
N CYS A 69 18.18 8.12 -1.53
CA CYS A 69 17.71 7.28 -0.44
C CYS A 69 18.82 6.58 0.34
N GLU A 70 19.99 6.32 -0.27
CA GLU A 70 21.07 5.53 0.32
C GLU A 70 22.10 6.37 1.10
N LYS A 71 21.75 7.62 1.46
CA LYS A 71 22.69 8.56 2.10
C LYS A 71 22.98 8.28 3.57
N TYR A 72 22.17 7.46 4.23
CA TYR A 72 22.33 7.12 5.65
C TYR A 72 22.35 5.59 5.83
N PRO A 73 23.18 5.01 6.75
CA PRO A 73 23.39 3.57 6.78
C PRO A 73 22.11 2.73 6.94
N ILE A 74 21.16 3.20 7.74
CA ILE A 74 19.91 2.47 7.96
C ILE A 74 18.95 2.54 6.75
N SER A 75 18.91 3.66 6.02
CA SER A 75 18.12 3.70 4.77
C SER A 75 18.76 2.87 3.67
N CYS A 76 20.10 2.88 3.58
CA CYS A 76 20.85 1.99 2.69
C CYS A 76 20.55 0.51 2.98
N ALA A 77 20.57 0.09 4.25
CA ALA A 77 20.25 -1.30 4.61
C ALA A 77 18.79 -1.71 4.29
N MET A 78 17.83 -0.78 4.36
CA MET A 78 16.43 -1.06 4.05
C MET A 78 16.13 -0.98 2.54
N TRP A 79 16.87 -0.16 1.78
CA TRP A 79 16.70 0.02 0.34
C TRP A 79 16.81 -1.30 -0.45
N ASP A 80 17.64 -2.22 0.02
CA ASP A 80 17.85 -3.52 -0.64
C ASP A 80 16.67 -4.50 -0.47
N ILE A 81 15.72 -4.22 0.44
CA ILE A 81 14.63 -5.16 0.78
C ILE A 81 13.49 -5.14 -0.26
N PRO A 82 12.89 -4.00 -0.65
CA PRO A 82 11.75 -3.98 -1.58
C PRO A 82 11.97 -4.71 -2.91
N PRO A 83 13.14 -4.60 -3.59
CA PRO A 83 13.39 -5.35 -4.81
C PRO A 83 13.27 -6.87 -4.63
N GLN A 84 13.65 -7.41 -3.46
CA GLN A 84 13.56 -8.84 -3.16
C GLN A 84 12.12 -9.28 -2.90
N LEU A 85 11.33 -8.46 -2.20
CA LEU A 85 9.90 -8.72 -2.02
C LEU A 85 9.14 -8.63 -3.35
N GLY A 86 9.60 -7.75 -4.25
CA GLY A 86 9.04 -7.61 -5.60
C GLY A 86 9.02 -8.90 -6.40
N LEU A 87 9.99 -9.79 -6.19
CA LEU A 87 10.10 -11.07 -6.88
C LEU A 87 8.99 -12.07 -6.51
N ILE A 88 8.29 -11.86 -5.39
CA ILE A 88 7.26 -12.76 -4.86
C ILE A 88 5.88 -12.11 -4.74
N MET A 89 5.70 -10.91 -5.32
CA MET A 89 4.42 -10.18 -5.23
C MET A 89 3.30 -10.81 -6.06
N ASP A 90 3.66 -11.52 -7.14
CA ASP A 90 2.71 -12.21 -8.02
C ASP A 90 3.13 -13.68 -8.20
N GLY A 91 2.19 -14.54 -8.58
CA GLY A 91 2.45 -15.97 -8.70
C GLY A 91 1.26 -16.76 -9.24
N GLU A 92 1.46 -18.07 -9.35
CA GLU A 92 0.42 -18.97 -9.86
C GLU A 92 -0.79 -19.01 -8.91
N VAL A 93 -1.97 -18.76 -9.48
CA VAL A 93 -3.24 -18.91 -8.76
C VAL A 93 -3.48 -20.39 -8.48
N ALA A 94 -3.72 -20.74 -7.22
CA ALA A 94 -4.04 -22.10 -6.81
C ALA A 94 -5.30 -22.61 -7.54
N LEU A 95 -5.25 -23.86 -8.04
CA LEU A 95 -6.38 -24.50 -8.73
C LEU A 95 -7.57 -24.77 -7.81
N ASP A 96 -7.27 -25.16 -6.57
CA ASP A 96 -8.28 -25.47 -5.57
C ASP A 96 -8.60 -24.24 -4.72
N GLN A 97 -9.88 -23.94 -4.57
CA GLN A 97 -10.34 -22.90 -3.67
C GLN A 97 -10.21 -23.36 -2.22
N ALA A 98 -9.67 -22.49 -1.37
CA ALA A 98 -9.67 -22.72 0.07
C ALA A 98 -11.12 -22.84 0.60
N PRO A 99 -11.40 -23.70 1.60
CA PRO A 99 -12.72 -23.88 2.17
C PRO A 99 -13.10 -22.72 3.12
N ILE A 100 -13.09 -21.50 2.60
CA ILE A 100 -13.41 -20.26 3.31
C ILE A 100 -14.81 -19.76 2.91
N PRO A 101 -15.52 -19.01 3.79
CA PRO A 101 -16.80 -18.42 3.45
C PRO A 101 -16.68 -17.49 2.23
N GLN A 102 -17.67 -17.54 1.34
CA GLN A 102 -17.72 -16.72 0.13
C GLN A 102 -18.51 -15.41 0.33
N ASP A 103 -19.06 -15.18 1.52
CA ASP A 103 -19.71 -13.92 1.87
C ASP A 103 -18.68 -12.77 1.83
N PRO A 104 -18.86 -11.74 0.98
CA PRO A 104 -17.90 -10.65 0.85
C PRO A 104 -17.67 -9.88 2.15
N GLY A 105 -18.69 -9.82 3.02
CA GLY A 105 -18.59 -9.19 4.33
C GLY A 105 -17.65 -9.94 5.26
N LEU A 106 -17.75 -11.27 5.32
CA LEU A 106 -16.85 -12.14 6.07
C LEU A 106 -15.43 -12.13 5.49
N LEU A 107 -15.28 -12.22 4.17
CA LEU A 107 -13.97 -12.14 3.50
C LEU A 107 -13.27 -10.81 3.80
N SER A 108 -14.00 -9.70 3.75
CA SER A 108 -13.47 -8.37 4.10
C SER A 108 -12.95 -8.33 5.54
N ARG A 109 -13.66 -8.94 6.50
CA ARG A 109 -13.21 -9.02 7.90
C ARG A 109 -12.00 -9.93 8.06
N HIS A 110 -11.94 -11.02 7.29
CA HIS A 110 -10.78 -11.91 7.29
C HIS A 110 -9.53 -11.19 6.81
N ILE A 111 -9.59 -10.55 5.64
CA ILE A 111 -8.48 -9.78 5.04
C ILE A 111 -7.99 -8.70 6.00
N LYS A 112 -8.90 -7.94 6.61
CA LYS A 112 -8.53 -6.93 7.62
C LYS A 112 -7.85 -7.55 8.83
N SER A 113 -8.39 -8.65 9.35
CA SER A 113 -7.78 -9.36 10.47
C SER A 113 -6.37 -9.85 10.15
N LEU A 114 -6.14 -10.35 8.93
CA LEU A 114 -4.82 -10.74 8.44
C LEU A 114 -3.88 -9.52 8.37
N GLY A 115 -4.32 -8.40 7.80
CA GLY A 115 -3.51 -7.18 7.75
C GLY A 115 -3.09 -6.70 9.14
N TYR A 116 -4.01 -6.65 10.11
CA TYR A 116 -3.68 -6.28 11.48
C TYR A 116 -2.79 -7.30 12.18
N PHE A 117 -2.95 -8.59 11.90
CA PHE A 117 -2.04 -9.63 12.38
C PHE A 117 -0.62 -9.41 11.85
N LEU A 118 -0.49 -9.00 10.58
CA LEU A 118 0.75 -8.61 9.92
C LEU A 118 1.18 -7.16 10.23
N ARG A 119 0.63 -6.54 11.29
CA ARG A 119 1.05 -5.23 11.84
C ARG A 119 0.68 -4.01 11.01
N ALA A 120 -0.32 -4.09 10.13
CA ALA A 120 -0.93 -2.90 9.54
C ALA A 120 -1.52 -1.97 10.62
N ASP A 121 -1.46 -0.66 10.42
CA ASP A 121 -2.11 0.31 11.31
C ASP A 121 -3.57 0.55 10.91
N ILE A 122 -3.85 0.62 9.61
CA ILE A 122 -5.20 0.73 9.05
C ILE A 122 -5.31 -0.17 7.81
N VAL A 123 -6.42 -0.89 7.69
CA VAL A 123 -6.75 -1.68 6.49
C VAL A 123 -8.11 -1.26 5.91
N GLY A 124 -8.08 -0.78 4.67
CA GLY A 124 -9.23 -0.40 3.86
C GLY A 124 -9.43 -1.37 2.69
N ILE A 125 -10.67 -1.45 2.19
CA ILE A 125 -11.00 -2.20 0.98
C ILE A 125 -11.96 -1.34 0.17
N CYS A 126 -11.72 -1.20 -1.12
CA CYS A 126 -12.59 -0.49 -2.06
C CYS A 126 -12.66 -1.23 -3.40
N ARG A 127 -13.59 -0.81 -4.26
CA ARG A 127 -13.49 -1.13 -5.70
C ARG A 127 -12.26 -0.42 -6.27
N LEU A 128 -11.54 -1.08 -7.17
CA LEU A 128 -10.41 -0.49 -7.88
C LEU A 128 -10.93 0.35 -9.06
N PRO A 129 -10.88 1.69 -8.99
CA PRO A 129 -11.19 2.50 -10.16
C PRO A 129 -10.10 2.33 -11.22
N GLN A 130 -10.47 2.06 -12.46
CA GLN A 130 -9.50 1.81 -13.53
C GLN A 130 -8.61 3.01 -13.84
N TRP A 131 -9.07 4.24 -13.54
CA TRP A 131 -8.25 5.45 -13.69
C TRP A 131 -7.10 5.56 -12.67
N SER A 132 -7.08 4.74 -11.60
CA SER A 132 -5.96 4.71 -10.66
C SER A 132 -4.85 3.73 -11.06
N VAL A 133 -4.99 3.04 -12.18
CA VAL A 133 -3.99 2.12 -12.74
C VAL A 133 -3.24 2.85 -13.84
N TYR A 134 -1.90 2.84 -13.79
CA TYR A 134 -1.07 3.44 -14.84
C TYR A 134 -1.43 2.90 -16.23
N SER A 135 -1.32 3.70 -17.29
CA SER A 135 -1.54 3.27 -18.68
C SER A 135 -0.35 2.46 -19.22
N TYR A 136 0.87 2.89 -18.89
CA TYR A 136 2.13 2.25 -19.22
C TYR A 136 3.00 2.13 -17.97
N ASP A 137 3.80 1.08 -17.89
CA ASP A 137 4.82 0.89 -16.87
C ASP A 137 6.12 1.64 -17.21
N ARG A 138 7.11 1.56 -16.32
CA ARG A 138 8.43 2.16 -16.53
C ARG A 138 9.16 1.67 -17.78
N ASP A 139 8.84 0.47 -18.28
CA ASP A 139 9.47 -0.17 -19.44
C ASP A 139 8.73 0.14 -20.76
N ASP A 140 7.78 1.09 -20.77
CA ASP A 140 6.92 1.40 -21.92
C ASP A 140 6.00 0.25 -22.34
N LYS A 141 5.63 -0.63 -21.40
CA LYS A 141 4.65 -1.69 -21.66
C LYS A 141 3.26 -1.23 -21.20
N PRO A 142 2.23 -1.44 -22.02
CA PRO A 142 0.85 -1.21 -21.58
C PRO A 142 0.53 -2.04 -20.34
N VAL A 143 -0.09 -1.41 -19.35
CA VAL A 143 -0.52 -2.07 -18.11
C VAL A 143 -1.97 -2.51 -18.25
N GLU A 144 -2.27 -3.77 -17.95
CA GLU A 144 -3.63 -4.31 -17.89
C GLU A 144 -3.89 -4.83 -16.47
N CYS A 145 -4.94 -4.33 -15.80
CA CYS A 145 -5.30 -4.75 -14.44
C CYS A 145 -6.81 -4.99 -14.31
N ASN A 146 -7.19 -6.26 -14.34
CA ASN A 146 -8.60 -6.68 -14.30
C ASN A 146 -9.13 -6.95 -12.88
N HIS A 147 -8.41 -6.51 -11.84
CA HIS A 147 -8.85 -6.66 -10.47
C HIS A 147 -10.04 -5.75 -10.16
N GLU A 148 -11.08 -6.30 -9.53
CA GLU A 148 -12.27 -5.53 -9.14
C GLU A 148 -12.06 -4.72 -7.87
N PHE A 149 -11.22 -5.22 -6.95
CA PHE A 149 -11.03 -4.66 -5.61
C PHE A 149 -9.57 -4.30 -5.35
N ALA A 150 -9.37 -3.30 -4.50
CA ALA A 150 -8.09 -2.94 -3.93
C ALA A 150 -8.14 -3.07 -2.41
N ILE A 151 -7.09 -3.66 -1.83
CA ILE A 151 -6.83 -3.68 -0.39
C ILE A 151 -5.80 -2.59 -0.12
N VAL A 152 -6.14 -1.62 0.72
CA VAL A 152 -5.28 -0.48 1.05
C VAL A 152 -4.77 -0.64 2.47
N ILE A 153 -3.45 -0.60 2.64
CA ILE A 153 -2.78 -0.74 3.92
C ILE A 153 -2.07 0.58 4.23
N VAL A 154 -2.18 1.02 5.48
CA VAL A 154 -1.44 2.17 6.01
C VAL A 154 -0.52 1.68 7.11
N ILE A 155 0.74 2.15 7.07
CA ILE A 155 1.77 1.92 8.07
C ILE A 155 2.21 3.29 8.64
N ASP A 156 2.30 3.40 9.95
CA ASP A 156 2.80 4.57 10.67
C ASP A 156 4.33 4.69 10.50
N GLN A 157 4.79 5.87 10.08
CA GLN A 157 6.21 6.18 9.90
C GLN A 157 6.97 6.50 11.21
N ASP A 158 6.34 6.27 12.36
CA ASP A 158 6.82 6.55 13.72
C ASP A 158 6.81 8.06 14.07
N TYR A 159 5.78 8.45 14.82
CA TYR A 159 5.59 9.80 15.33
C TYR A 159 6.78 10.35 16.14
N ARG A 160 7.47 9.51 16.92
CA ARG A 160 8.54 9.97 17.84
C ARG A 160 9.78 10.39 17.07
N THR A 161 10.12 9.62 16.05
CA THR A 161 11.22 9.87 15.13
C THR A 161 10.94 11.13 14.33
N MET A 162 9.73 11.24 13.75
CA MET A 162 9.33 12.44 13.01
C MET A 162 9.32 13.69 13.91
N GLY A 163 8.85 13.57 15.16
CA GLY A 163 8.84 14.67 16.13
C GLY A 163 10.23 15.18 16.55
N SER A 164 11.29 14.43 16.23
CA SER A 164 12.69 14.82 16.46
C SER A 164 13.45 15.13 15.16
N SER A 165 12.76 15.05 14.01
CA SER A 165 13.31 15.33 12.69
C SER A 165 12.82 16.68 12.18
N ARG A 166 13.59 17.30 11.28
CA ARG A 166 13.14 18.44 10.47
C ARG A 166 12.24 18.01 9.29
N GLY A 167 12.12 16.71 9.03
CA GLY A 167 11.36 16.11 7.92
C GLY A 167 12.16 15.97 6.62
N ASP A 168 13.23 16.73 6.46
CA ASP A 168 14.15 16.73 5.30
C ASP A 168 15.62 16.52 5.73
N ASP A 169 15.84 15.96 6.93
CA ASP A 169 17.17 15.61 7.42
C ASP A 169 17.53 14.13 7.13
N TRP A 170 18.63 13.67 7.72
CA TRP A 170 19.23 12.37 7.43
C TRP A 170 18.34 11.15 7.76
N ILE A 171 17.28 11.28 8.56
CA ILE A 171 16.41 10.14 8.92
C ILE A 171 15.20 10.00 7.98
N SER A 172 14.89 11.03 7.19
CA SER A 172 13.65 11.10 6.41
C SER A 172 13.48 9.90 5.47
N CYS A 173 14.52 9.55 4.70
CA CYS A 173 14.48 8.38 3.82
C CYS A 173 14.28 7.08 4.62
N SER A 174 14.92 6.94 5.78
CA SER A 174 14.76 5.75 6.62
C SER A 174 13.33 5.58 7.14
N GLN A 175 12.63 6.67 7.46
CA GLN A 175 11.22 6.60 7.84
C GLN A 175 10.32 6.18 6.68
N SER A 176 10.62 6.63 5.45
CA SER A 176 9.92 6.12 4.26
C SER A 176 10.13 4.61 4.07
N PHE A 177 11.38 4.12 4.16
CA PHE A 177 11.70 2.69 4.00
C PHE A 177 11.26 1.80 5.16
N LEU A 178 10.98 2.36 6.33
CA LEU A 178 10.32 1.62 7.41
C LEU A 178 8.90 1.18 6.99
N SER A 179 8.24 1.97 6.13
CA SER A 179 6.84 1.76 5.75
C SER A 179 6.64 1.18 4.35
N TYR A 180 7.66 1.18 3.49
CA TYR A 180 7.66 0.50 2.18
C TYR A 180 7.90 -1.00 2.34
#